data_AF-C5Z3B2-F1
#
_entry.id   AF-C5Z3B2-F1
#
_cell.length_a   1.000
_cell.length_b   1.000
_cell.length_c   1.000
_cell.angle_alpha   90.00
_cell.angle_beta   90.00
_cell.angle_gamma   90.00
#
_symmetry.space_group_name_H-M   'P 1'
#
loop_
_entity.id
_entity.type
_entity.pdbx_description
1 polymer ?
#
loop_
_entity_poly.entity_id
_entity_poly.type
_entity_poly.pdbx_seq_one_letter_code
_entity_poly.pdbx_strand_id
1 'polypeptide(L)'
;MAHCNLLVAIAAVVVLLFVAVVTTEASGGIGFNLHHRFSPVVRQWMVDARGGGHGVPGSSWLLPEEAPAVGSPEYYSALLRHDRALFTRRRGLASAADGQSTTLTFADGNATRLDTYEYLHYAEVEVGTPSSKFLVALDTGSDLFWLPCECKLCAKNGSTMYSPSLSSTSKTVPCGHPLCERPDACATAGKSSSSCPYEVKYVSANTGSSGVLVEDVLHLVDGGGGGGGKAVQAPIVFGCGQVQTGAFLRGAAAGGLMGLGLDKVSVPSALASSGLVASDSFSMCFSRDGVGRINFGDAGSPDQAETPLIAAGSLQPSYYNISVGAITVDSKAMAVEFTAVVDSGTSFTYLDDPAYTFLTTNFNSRVSEASETYGSGYEKFEFCYRLSPGQTSMKRLPAMSLTTKGGAVFPITWPIIPVLASTNGGPYHPIGYCLGIIKTSILSTEDATIGQNFMTGLKVVFDRRKSVLGWEKFDCYKDAKMQEGGSPDTSLGSPAAAAGDSTPGSPSGDYAPSVPLPWENNATNGPYYYPGRVPLTWPARSGSGSGSGSSSRVSFGGLLSLILLHVLVVTSVTW
;
A
#
# COMPACT_ATOMS: atom_id res chain seq x y z
N MET A 1 -64.36 -73.86 15.08
CA MET A 1 -64.43 -72.46 15.57
C MET A 1 -63.11 -71.95 16.18
N ALA A 2 -62.36 -72.74 16.94
CA ALA A 2 -61.10 -72.28 17.56
C ALA A 2 -60.00 -71.82 16.58
N HIS A 3 -59.83 -72.48 15.42
CA HIS A 3 -58.83 -72.08 14.43
C HIS A 3 -59.16 -70.80 13.66
N CYS A 4 -60.44 -70.43 13.58
CA CYS A 4 -60.86 -69.18 12.91
C CYS A 4 -60.55 -67.96 13.79
N ASN A 5 -60.76 -68.07 15.10
CA ASN A 5 -60.47 -66.99 16.05
C ASN A 5 -58.97 -66.70 16.18
N LEU A 6 -58.11 -67.72 16.02
CA LEU A 6 -56.66 -67.54 16.03
C LEU A 6 -56.17 -66.77 14.79
N LEU A 7 -56.70 -67.07 13.62
CA LEU A 7 -56.35 -66.37 12.37
C LEU A 7 -56.83 -64.90 12.39
N VAL A 8 -58.01 -64.64 12.94
CA VAL A 8 -58.52 -63.27 13.11
C VAL A 8 -57.68 -62.49 14.13
N ALA A 9 -57.26 -63.12 15.23
CA ALA A 9 -56.38 -62.48 16.21
C ALA A 9 -54.99 -62.16 15.62
N ILE A 10 -54.40 -63.08 14.84
CA ILE A 10 -53.13 -62.85 14.16
C ILE A 10 -53.26 -61.72 13.13
N ALA A 11 -54.33 -61.71 12.34
CA ALA A 11 -54.58 -60.64 11.38
C ALA A 11 -54.75 -59.28 12.08
N ALA A 12 -55.45 -59.22 13.21
CA ALA A 12 -55.61 -57.99 13.99
C ALA A 12 -54.28 -57.48 14.56
N VAL A 13 -53.41 -58.38 15.04
CA VAL A 13 -52.06 -58.02 15.53
C VAL A 13 -51.18 -57.52 14.38
N VAL A 14 -51.24 -58.15 13.21
CA VAL A 14 -50.49 -57.72 12.03
C VAL A 14 -50.97 -56.35 11.55
N VAL A 15 -52.28 -56.10 11.56
CA VAL A 15 -52.84 -54.78 11.21
C VAL A 15 -52.44 -53.72 12.24
N LEU A 16 -52.46 -54.03 13.54
CA LEU A 16 -52.01 -53.11 14.60
C LEU A 16 -50.51 -52.80 14.49
N LEU A 17 -49.68 -53.78 14.14
CA LEU A 17 -48.26 -53.56 13.87
C LEU A 17 -48.04 -52.72 12.61
N PHE A 18 -48.83 -52.94 11.55
CA PHE A 18 -48.78 -52.11 10.35
C PHE A 18 -49.22 -50.68 10.62
N VAL A 19 -50.29 -50.47 11.39
CA VAL A 19 -50.76 -49.14 11.80
C VAL A 19 -49.72 -48.47 12.70
N ALA A 20 -49.10 -49.19 13.63
CA ALA A 20 -48.01 -48.65 14.45
C ALA A 20 -46.82 -48.20 13.59
N VAL A 21 -46.40 -49.01 12.60
CA VAL A 21 -45.32 -48.69 11.66
C VAL A 21 -45.67 -47.51 10.75
N VAL A 22 -46.93 -47.39 10.32
CA VAL A 22 -47.41 -46.26 9.49
C VAL A 22 -47.60 -44.97 10.32
N THR A 23 -47.94 -45.07 11.60
CA THR A 23 -47.98 -43.90 12.51
C THR A 23 -46.61 -43.49 13.03
N THR A 24 -45.58 -44.32 12.84
CA THR A 24 -44.17 -43.94 12.98
C THR A 24 -43.58 -43.56 11.62
N GLU A 25 -44.31 -42.80 10.80
CA GLU A 25 -43.63 -41.76 10.05
C GLU A 25 -43.13 -40.74 11.07
N ALA A 26 -41.98 -41.04 11.68
CA ALA A 26 -41.12 -40.01 12.18
C ALA A 26 -40.88 -39.09 10.98
N SER A 27 -41.59 -37.98 10.96
CA SER A 27 -41.25 -36.78 10.19
C SER A 27 -39.95 -36.21 10.74
N GLY A 28 -38.91 -37.03 10.81
CA GLY A 28 -37.52 -36.61 10.91
C GLY A 28 -37.13 -36.16 9.52
N GLY A 29 -37.71 -35.04 9.07
CA GLY A 29 -37.10 -34.29 7.98
C GLY A 29 -35.66 -34.05 8.39
N ILE A 30 -34.72 -34.45 7.55
CA ILE A 30 -33.31 -34.08 7.71
C ILE A 30 -33.27 -32.56 7.55
N GLY A 31 -33.42 -31.86 8.67
CA GLY A 31 -33.32 -30.41 8.74
C GLY A 31 -31.86 -30.04 8.74
N PHE A 32 -31.40 -29.40 7.67
CA PHE A 32 -30.08 -28.78 7.67
C PHE A 32 -30.20 -27.44 8.40
N ASN A 33 -29.87 -27.42 9.69
CA ASN A 33 -29.68 -26.17 10.41
C ASN A 33 -28.30 -25.63 10.04
N LEU A 34 -28.28 -24.55 9.26
CA LEU A 34 -27.05 -23.86 8.91
C LEU A 34 -26.61 -23.00 10.11
N HIS A 35 -25.51 -23.38 10.73
CA HIS A 35 -24.92 -22.65 11.84
C HIS A 35 -23.60 -22.02 11.40
N HIS A 36 -23.48 -20.69 11.50
CA HIS A 36 -22.20 -20.02 11.25
C HIS A 36 -21.20 -20.29 12.39
N ARG A 37 -19.90 -20.10 12.13
CA ARG A 37 -18.78 -20.45 13.04
C ARG A 37 -18.89 -19.87 14.45
N PHE A 38 -19.53 -18.70 14.58
CA PHE A 38 -19.70 -18.01 15.85
C PHE A 38 -21.07 -18.20 16.50
N SER A 39 -21.93 -19.04 15.92
CA SER A 39 -23.28 -19.27 16.44
C SER A 39 -23.21 -19.90 17.83
N PRO A 40 -24.21 -19.67 18.70
CA PRO A 40 -24.24 -20.26 20.04
C PRO A 40 -24.09 -21.79 20.02
N VAL A 41 -24.69 -22.45 19.03
CA VAL A 41 -24.61 -23.91 18.84
C VAL A 41 -23.18 -24.36 18.54
N VAL A 42 -22.49 -23.70 17.62
CA VAL A 42 -21.09 -24.05 17.28
C VAL A 42 -20.14 -23.72 18.43
N ARG A 43 -20.35 -22.62 19.16
CA ARG A 43 -19.57 -22.30 20.35
C ARG A 43 -19.73 -23.38 21.43
N GLN A 44 -20.96 -23.85 21.64
CA GLN A 44 -21.23 -24.93 22.58
C GLN A 44 -20.51 -26.22 22.16
N TRP A 45 -20.58 -26.61 20.87
CA TRP A 45 -19.82 -27.75 20.36
C TRP A 45 -18.31 -27.62 20.57
N MET A 46 -17.76 -26.41 20.42
CA MET A 46 -16.33 -26.15 20.67
C MET A 46 -15.95 -26.31 22.15
N VAL A 47 -16.84 -25.92 23.07
CA VAL A 47 -16.66 -26.13 24.52
C VAL A 47 -16.77 -27.62 24.86
N ASP A 48 -17.77 -28.30 24.32
CA ASP A 48 -18.01 -29.73 24.57
C ASP A 48 -16.87 -30.61 24.01
N ALA A 49 -16.31 -30.25 22.85
CA ALA A 49 -15.17 -30.95 22.24
C ALA A 49 -13.88 -30.88 23.10
N ARG A 50 -13.72 -29.83 23.94
CA ARG A 50 -12.60 -29.74 24.89
C ARG A 50 -12.75 -30.68 26.08
N GLY A 51 -13.99 -30.97 26.50
CA GLY A 51 -14.26 -31.93 27.58
C GLY A 51 -14.01 -33.39 27.18
N GLY A 52 -13.89 -33.67 25.88
CA GLY A 52 -13.85 -35.02 25.32
C GLY A 52 -12.58 -35.37 24.55
N GLY A 53 -11.38 -34.95 24.99
CA GLY A 53 -10.09 -35.57 24.65
C GLY A 53 -9.66 -35.72 23.17
N HIS A 54 -10.45 -35.28 22.20
CA HIS A 54 -10.20 -35.45 20.76
C HIS A 54 -10.00 -34.10 20.07
N GLY A 55 -8.93 -33.40 20.45
CA GLY A 55 -8.45 -32.26 19.67
C GLY A 55 -7.74 -32.75 18.40
N VAL A 56 -8.17 -32.26 17.23
CA VAL A 56 -7.43 -32.46 15.97
C VAL A 56 -6.18 -31.58 15.98
N PRO A 57 -4.96 -32.12 15.85
CA PRO A 57 -3.75 -31.30 15.84
C PRO A 57 -3.67 -30.44 14.58
N GLY A 58 -3.31 -29.15 14.72
CA GLY A 58 -2.99 -28.26 13.60
C GLY A 58 -4.11 -27.33 13.13
N SER A 59 -5.28 -27.33 13.76
CA SER A 59 -6.34 -26.42 13.41
C SER A 59 -6.26 -25.10 14.18
N SER A 60 -6.06 -23.99 13.46
CA SER A 60 -6.14 -22.61 13.98
C SER A 60 -7.61 -22.23 14.31
N TRP A 61 -8.13 -22.81 15.39
CA TRP A 61 -9.38 -22.36 16.00
C TRP A 61 -9.02 -21.36 17.10
N LEU A 62 -9.41 -20.10 16.91
CA LEU A 62 -9.43 -19.09 17.98
C LEU A 62 -10.12 -19.70 19.21
N LEU A 63 -9.55 -19.46 20.39
CA LEU A 63 -10.15 -19.92 21.64
C LEU A 63 -11.55 -19.29 21.77
N PRO A 64 -12.55 -19.94 22.41
CA PRO A 64 -13.87 -19.34 22.63
C PRO A 64 -13.82 -17.96 23.34
N GLU A 65 -12.76 -17.73 24.11
CA GLU A 65 -12.46 -16.50 24.84
C GLU A 65 -11.86 -15.40 23.94
N GLU A 66 -11.32 -15.75 22.77
CA GLU A 66 -10.81 -14.84 21.74
C GLU A 66 -11.83 -14.57 20.61
N ALA A 67 -13.00 -15.23 20.65
CA ALA A 67 -14.04 -15.04 19.64
C ALA A 67 -14.70 -13.67 19.81
N PRO A 68 -14.88 -12.89 18.72
CA PRO A 68 -15.53 -11.59 18.79
C PRO A 68 -16.90 -11.65 19.50
N ALA A 69 -17.20 -10.61 20.26
CA ALA A 69 -18.49 -10.48 20.95
C ALA A 69 -19.64 -10.46 19.93
N VAL A 70 -20.67 -11.28 20.16
CA VAL A 70 -21.81 -11.38 19.23
C VAL A 70 -22.43 -10.00 19.04
N GLY A 71 -22.55 -9.57 17.78
CA GLY A 71 -23.10 -8.26 17.43
C GLY A 71 -22.09 -7.11 17.39
N SER A 72 -20.80 -7.34 17.68
CA SER A 72 -19.76 -6.32 17.51
C SER A 72 -19.36 -6.11 16.04
N PRO A 73 -18.75 -4.97 15.67
CA PRO A 73 -18.18 -4.77 14.34
C PRO A 73 -17.17 -5.87 13.95
N GLU A 74 -16.36 -6.33 14.89
CA GLU A 74 -15.38 -7.41 14.70
C GLU A 74 -16.03 -8.76 14.43
N TYR A 75 -17.21 -9.01 15.02
CA TYR A 75 -18.00 -10.20 14.78
C TYR A 75 -18.57 -10.24 13.36
N TYR A 76 -19.14 -9.14 12.89
CA TYR A 76 -19.66 -9.06 11.52
C TYR A 76 -18.53 -9.04 10.49
N SER A 77 -17.41 -8.38 10.77
CA SER A 77 -16.24 -8.41 9.88
C SER A 77 -15.64 -9.80 9.77
N ALA A 78 -15.59 -10.58 10.86
CA ALA A 78 -15.15 -11.97 10.83
C ALA A 78 -16.09 -12.88 10.03
N LEU A 79 -17.41 -12.68 10.10
CA LEU A 79 -18.39 -13.40 9.28
C LEU A 79 -18.26 -13.08 7.79
N LEU A 80 -18.20 -11.79 7.46
CA LEU A 80 -18.05 -11.33 6.08
C LEU A 80 -16.75 -11.83 5.43
N ARG A 81 -15.64 -11.84 6.19
CA ARG A 81 -14.37 -12.44 5.73
C ARG A 81 -14.53 -13.92 5.41
N HIS A 82 -15.24 -14.68 6.24
CA HIS A 82 -15.47 -16.09 6.02
C HIS A 82 -16.33 -16.35 4.78
N ASP A 83 -17.43 -15.62 4.62
CA ASP A 83 -18.33 -15.78 3.48
C ASP A 83 -17.64 -15.40 2.16
N ARG A 84 -16.85 -14.31 2.16
CA ARG A 84 -16.02 -13.91 1.01
C ARG A 84 -14.96 -14.97 0.70
N ALA A 85 -14.32 -15.55 1.72
CA ALA A 85 -13.35 -16.64 1.55
C ALA A 85 -14.00 -17.92 0.99
N LEU A 86 -15.23 -18.26 1.38
CA LEU A 86 -15.97 -19.41 0.85
C LEU A 86 -16.43 -19.20 -0.59
N PHE A 87 -16.96 -18.02 -0.90
CA PHE A 87 -17.41 -17.66 -2.25
C PHE A 87 -16.24 -17.70 -3.24
N THR A 88 -15.11 -17.10 -2.87
CA THR A 88 -13.88 -17.11 -3.67
C THR A 88 -13.23 -18.50 -3.72
N ARG A 89 -13.24 -19.29 -2.64
CA ARG A 89 -12.71 -20.68 -2.66
C ARG A 89 -13.51 -21.59 -3.59
N ARG A 90 -14.84 -21.42 -3.68
CA ARG A 90 -15.67 -22.17 -4.65
C ARG A 90 -15.33 -21.81 -6.10
N ARG A 91 -14.98 -20.55 -6.39
CA ARG A 91 -14.49 -20.13 -7.71
C ARG A 91 -13.03 -20.54 -7.96
N GLY A 92 -12.15 -20.38 -6.98
CA GLY A 92 -10.74 -20.77 -7.07
C GLY A 92 -10.55 -22.29 -7.19
N LEU A 93 -11.44 -23.12 -6.64
CA LEU A 93 -11.47 -24.57 -6.89
C LEU A 93 -11.94 -24.90 -8.31
N ALA A 94 -12.77 -24.07 -8.93
CA ALA A 94 -13.12 -24.20 -10.34
C ALA A 94 -11.94 -23.80 -11.26
N SER A 95 -11.14 -22.79 -10.87
CA SER A 95 -9.92 -22.38 -11.59
C SER A 95 -8.74 -23.33 -11.36
N ALA A 96 -8.60 -23.90 -10.16
CA ALA A 96 -7.54 -24.88 -9.83
C ALA A 96 -7.77 -26.24 -10.50
N ALA A 97 -9.02 -26.59 -10.83
CA ALA A 97 -9.33 -27.78 -11.62
C ALA A 97 -8.77 -27.72 -13.06
N ASP A 98 -8.47 -26.51 -13.56
CA ASP A 98 -7.89 -26.27 -14.89
C ASP A 98 -6.35 -26.06 -14.87
N GLY A 99 -5.69 -26.14 -13.70
CA GLY A 99 -4.23 -26.06 -13.59
C GLY A 99 -3.61 -24.70 -13.99
N GLN A 100 -4.42 -23.65 -14.13
CA GLN A 100 -3.97 -22.33 -14.61
C GLN A 100 -3.81 -21.36 -13.42
N SER A 101 -2.58 -20.90 -13.19
CA SER A 101 -2.31 -19.80 -12.24
C SER A 101 -2.87 -18.50 -12.83
N THR A 102 -4.09 -18.12 -12.44
CA THR A 102 -4.80 -16.93 -12.93
C THR A 102 -4.28 -15.66 -12.25
N THR A 103 -2.97 -15.45 -12.27
CA THR A 103 -2.36 -14.19 -11.87
C THR A 103 -2.37 -13.25 -13.07
N LEU A 104 -2.76 -12.00 -12.87
CA LEU A 104 -2.76 -10.99 -13.92
C LEU A 104 -1.60 -10.02 -13.74
N THR A 105 -1.06 -9.58 -14.87
CA THR A 105 -0.06 -8.50 -14.95
C THR A 105 -0.56 -7.44 -15.93
N PHE A 106 0.11 -6.29 -16.00
CA PHE A 106 -0.20 -5.31 -17.04
C PHE A 106 0.14 -5.85 -18.43
N ALA A 107 -0.40 -5.20 -19.47
CA ALA A 107 -0.19 -5.61 -20.87
C ALA A 107 1.30 -5.75 -21.24
N ASP A 108 2.16 -4.87 -20.73
CA ASP A 108 3.62 -4.92 -20.92
C ASP A 108 4.35 -5.82 -19.91
N GLY A 109 3.61 -6.60 -19.12
CA GLY A 109 4.13 -7.52 -18.11
C GLY A 109 4.01 -7.00 -16.67
N ASN A 110 4.75 -7.63 -15.76
CA ASN A 110 4.74 -7.30 -14.33
C ASN A 110 5.88 -6.37 -13.90
N ALA A 111 6.75 -5.96 -14.83
CA ALA A 111 7.89 -5.12 -14.50
C ALA A 111 7.44 -3.75 -13.99
N THR A 112 8.02 -3.33 -12.88
CA THR A 112 7.92 -1.97 -12.36
C THR A 112 9.30 -1.36 -12.28
N ARG A 113 9.39 -0.03 -12.31
CA ARG A 113 10.65 0.70 -12.27
C ARG A 113 10.57 1.82 -11.27
N LEU A 114 11.64 2.01 -10.51
CA LEU A 114 11.83 3.18 -9.69
C LEU A 114 11.98 4.40 -10.60
N ASP A 115 11.11 5.38 -10.43
CA ASP A 115 11.33 6.71 -11.00
C ASP A 115 12.11 7.54 -9.98
N THR A 116 13.08 8.27 -10.50
CA THR A 116 13.94 9.20 -9.74
C THR A 116 13.14 10.34 -9.11
N TYR A 117 11.97 10.67 -9.65
CA TYR A 117 11.08 11.64 -9.02
C TYR A 117 10.42 11.01 -7.78
N GLU A 118 10.81 11.52 -6.61
CA GLU A 118 10.41 11.07 -5.27
C GLU A 118 10.93 9.70 -4.80
N TYR A 119 11.56 8.86 -5.65
CA TYR A 119 11.95 7.47 -5.35
C TYR A 119 10.74 6.54 -5.18
N LEU A 120 9.76 6.62 -6.09
CA LEU A 120 8.60 5.72 -6.08
C LEU A 120 8.66 4.69 -7.22
N HIS A 121 8.03 3.52 -7.04
CA HIS A 121 7.89 2.55 -8.11
C HIS A 121 6.69 2.86 -8.99
N TYR A 122 6.91 2.79 -10.30
CA TYR A 122 5.92 3.04 -11.33
C TYR A 122 5.73 1.80 -12.20
N ALA A 123 4.53 1.66 -12.77
CA ALA A 123 4.21 0.66 -13.77
C ALA A 123 3.70 1.33 -15.05
N GLU A 124 4.00 0.71 -16.19
CA GLU A 124 3.38 1.07 -17.47
C GLU A 124 2.02 0.36 -17.57
N VAL A 125 0.97 1.13 -17.78
CA VAL A 125 -0.42 0.64 -17.85
C VAL A 125 -1.09 1.12 -19.13
N GLU A 126 -2.00 0.31 -19.64
CA GLU A 126 -2.73 0.60 -20.88
C GLU A 126 -4.22 0.79 -20.60
N VAL A 127 -4.77 1.94 -21.00
CA VAL A 127 -6.18 2.31 -20.76
C VAL A 127 -6.85 2.79 -22.04
N GLY A 128 -8.11 2.39 -22.26
CA GLY A 128 -8.98 2.87 -23.34
C GLY A 128 -9.03 1.98 -24.58
N THR A 129 -9.86 2.35 -25.56
CA THR A 129 -10.00 1.65 -26.86
C THR A 129 -10.02 2.65 -28.03
N PRO A 130 -8.95 2.78 -28.83
CA PRO A 130 -7.67 2.04 -28.72
C PRO A 130 -6.91 2.37 -27.42
N SER A 131 -6.06 1.45 -26.97
CA SER A 131 -5.31 1.63 -25.73
C SER A 131 -4.25 2.73 -25.84
N SER A 132 -4.06 3.46 -24.75
CA SER A 132 -2.98 4.43 -24.56
C SER A 132 -2.15 4.07 -23.33
N LYS A 133 -0.84 4.32 -23.40
CA LYS A 133 0.11 3.97 -22.33
C LYS A 133 0.32 5.12 -21.35
N PHE A 134 0.35 4.78 -20.06
CA PHE A 134 0.56 5.70 -18.96
C PHE A 134 1.57 5.11 -17.97
N LEU A 135 2.52 5.93 -17.51
CA LEU A 135 3.43 5.56 -16.43
C LEU A 135 2.85 6.06 -15.11
N VAL A 136 2.42 5.14 -14.25
CA VAL A 136 1.63 5.48 -13.04
C VAL A 136 2.36 5.06 -11.77
N ALA A 137 2.32 5.91 -10.75
CA ALA A 137 2.86 5.59 -9.43
C ALA A 137 2.01 4.50 -8.76
N LEU A 138 2.63 3.53 -8.09
CA LEU A 138 1.92 2.45 -7.40
C LEU A 138 1.76 2.79 -5.92
N ASP A 139 0.52 2.90 -5.45
CA ASP A 139 0.23 3.45 -4.13
C ASP A 139 -0.72 2.56 -3.32
N THR A 140 -0.21 1.85 -2.31
CA THR A 140 -1.04 1.07 -1.37
C THR A 140 -1.63 1.91 -0.24
N GLY A 141 -1.24 3.18 -0.11
CA GLY A 141 -1.76 4.16 0.83
C GLY A 141 -2.99 4.91 0.35
N SER A 142 -3.46 4.69 -0.89
CA SER A 142 -4.72 5.25 -1.39
C SER A 142 -5.52 4.27 -2.27
N ASP A 143 -6.82 4.55 -2.44
CA ASP A 143 -7.73 3.64 -3.14
C ASP A 143 -7.91 3.97 -4.63
N LEU A 144 -7.97 5.24 -5.00
CA LEU A 144 -8.38 5.67 -6.33
C LEU A 144 -7.23 5.64 -7.34
N PHE A 145 -7.39 4.89 -8.43
CA PHE A 145 -6.61 5.11 -9.66
C PHE A 145 -7.07 6.40 -10.34
N TRP A 146 -6.14 7.26 -10.75
CA TRP A 146 -6.45 8.43 -11.56
C TRP A 146 -5.36 8.71 -12.60
N LEU A 147 -5.80 9.28 -13.73
CA LEU A 147 -4.93 9.73 -14.83
C LEU A 147 -5.12 11.22 -15.06
N PRO A 148 -4.07 11.97 -15.43
CA PRO A 148 -4.25 13.34 -15.92
C PRO A 148 -5.15 13.32 -17.15
N CYS A 149 -6.18 14.17 -17.16
CA CYS A 149 -7.24 14.11 -18.17
C CYS A 149 -7.90 15.47 -18.31
N GLU A 150 -8.12 15.91 -19.56
CA GLU A 150 -8.70 17.23 -19.89
C GLU A 150 -8.18 18.36 -18.99
N CYS A 151 -6.85 18.41 -18.88
CA CYS A 151 -6.20 19.12 -17.80
C CYS A 151 -6.51 20.62 -17.79
N LYS A 152 -7.01 21.11 -16.66
CA LYS A 152 -7.19 22.54 -16.36
C LYS A 152 -6.00 23.11 -15.60
N LEU A 153 -5.47 22.34 -14.65
CA LEU A 153 -4.29 22.69 -13.86
C LEU A 153 -3.51 21.42 -13.48
N CYS A 154 -2.45 21.12 -14.22
CA CYS A 154 -1.58 19.95 -14.00
C CYS A 154 -0.13 20.31 -14.34
N ALA A 155 0.80 19.39 -14.05
CA ALA A 155 2.18 19.57 -14.47
C ALA A 155 2.33 19.68 -16.00
N LYS A 156 3.32 20.47 -16.43
CA LYS A 156 3.66 20.72 -17.85
C LYS A 156 4.87 19.90 -18.30
N ASN A 157 4.86 18.61 -18.00
CA ASN A 157 6.00 17.71 -18.11
C ASN A 157 5.91 16.73 -19.29
N GLY A 158 4.99 16.96 -20.23
CA GLY A 158 4.90 16.19 -21.48
C GLY A 158 4.42 14.75 -21.32
N SER A 159 3.83 14.39 -20.17
CA SER A 159 3.23 13.07 -19.96
C SER A 159 1.98 12.88 -20.82
N THR A 160 1.71 11.62 -21.17
CA THR A 160 0.48 11.23 -21.87
C THR A 160 -0.73 11.61 -21.03
N MET A 161 -1.71 12.27 -21.65
CA MET A 161 -2.96 12.66 -21.01
C MET A 161 -4.08 11.78 -21.53
N TYR A 162 -4.90 11.24 -20.62
CA TYR A 162 -6.07 10.45 -21.00
C TYR A 162 -7.15 11.38 -21.58
N SER A 163 -7.78 10.94 -22.67
CA SER A 163 -8.87 11.65 -23.32
C SER A 163 -10.09 10.74 -23.47
N PRO A 164 -11.16 10.95 -22.68
CA PRO A 164 -12.37 10.14 -22.75
C PRO A 164 -12.97 10.09 -24.17
N SER A 165 -12.93 11.21 -24.90
CA SER A 165 -13.51 11.32 -26.24
C SER A 165 -12.75 10.53 -27.32
N LEU A 166 -11.50 10.14 -27.06
CA LEU A 166 -10.69 9.33 -27.98
C LEU A 166 -10.82 7.83 -27.71
N SER A 167 -11.47 7.42 -26.62
CA SER A 167 -11.70 6.03 -26.28
C SER A 167 -13.15 5.64 -26.53
N SER A 168 -13.37 4.68 -27.43
CA SER A 168 -14.69 4.14 -27.77
C SER A 168 -15.36 3.35 -26.64
N THR A 169 -14.60 2.97 -25.61
CA THR A 169 -15.10 2.26 -24.42
C THR A 169 -15.28 3.15 -23.19
N SER A 170 -14.89 4.43 -23.28
CA SER A 170 -15.05 5.38 -22.17
C SER A 170 -16.52 5.68 -21.90
N LYS A 171 -16.89 5.69 -20.62
CA LYS A 171 -18.22 6.08 -20.14
C LYS A 171 -18.10 7.03 -18.96
N THR A 172 -18.99 8.02 -18.95
CA THR A 172 -19.18 8.87 -17.77
C THR A 172 -19.78 8.07 -16.62
N VAL A 173 -19.20 8.22 -15.42
CA VAL A 173 -19.79 7.65 -14.20
C VAL A 173 -20.79 8.66 -13.64
N PRO A 174 -22.10 8.34 -13.58
CA PRO A 174 -23.10 9.25 -13.06
C PRO A 174 -23.06 9.31 -11.53
N CYS A 175 -23.59 10.38 -10.95
CA CYS A 175 -23.67 10.54 -9.50
C CYS A 175 -24.49 9.48 -8.74
N GLY A 176 -25.41 8.78 -9.42
CA GLY A 176 -26.14 7.65 -8.84
C GLY A 176 -25.34 6.34 -8.82
N HIS A 177 -24.11 6.33 -9.34
CA HIS A 177 -23.28 5.15 -9.39
C HIS A 177 -22.84 4.71 -7.99
N PRO A 178 -22.81 3.39 -7.67
CA PRO A 178 -22.43 2.91 -6.33
C PRO A 178 -21.02 3.28 -5.86
N LEU A 179 -20.11 3.61 -6.79
CA LEU A 179 -18.74 4.07 -6.50
C LEU A 179 -18.63 5.60 -6.39
N CYS A 180 -19.74 6.34 -6.45
CA CYS A 180 -19.74 7.78 -6.26
C CYS A 180 -19.82 8.13 -4.78
N GLU A 181 -18.70 8.49 -4.17
CA GLU A 181 -18.61 8.81 -2.72
C GLU A 181 -19.12 10.21 -2.36
N ARG A 182 -19.26 11.10 -3.34
CA ARG A 182 -19.70 12.50 -3.15
C ARG A 182 -21.04 12.82 -3.84
N PRO A 183 -22.13 12.10 -3.51
CA PRO A 183 -23.44 12.36 -4.11
C PRO A 183 -24.03 13.73 -3.68
N ASP A 184 -23.53 14.31 -2.58
CA ASP A 184 -23.86 15.65 -2.11
C ASP A 184 -23.29 16.74 -3.03
N ALA A 185 -22.03 16.59 -3.46
CA ALA A 185 -21.38 17.49 -4.41
C ALA A 185 -22.09 17.46 -5.79
N CYS A 186 -22.76 16.36 -6.10
CA CYS A 186 -23.61 16.21 -7.28
C CYS A 186 -24.92 17.01 -7.21
N ALA A 187 -25.48 17.21 -6.02
CA ALA A 187 -26.75 17.91 -5.84
C ALA A 187 -26.65 19.40 -6.25
N THR A 188 -25.48 20.00 -6.06
CA THR A 188 -25.15 21.38 -6.46
C THR A 188 -25.10 21.57 -7.98
N ALA A 189 -24.94 20.49 -8.75
CA ALA A 189 -24.81 20.52 -10.22
C ALA A 189 -26.13 20.31 -10.99
N GLY A 190 -27.25 20.04 -10.29
CA GLY A 190 -28.58 19.88 -10.90
C GLY A 190 -28.80 18.54 -11.62
N LYS A 191 -29.62 17.69 -10.99
CA LYS A 191 -30.20 16.41 -11.49
C LYS A 191 -29.21 15.27 -11.80
N SER A 192 -29.76 14.05 -11.71
CA SER A 192 -29.17 12.70 -11.77
C SER A 192 -28.37 12.31 -13.03
N SER A 193 -27.93 13.29 -13.83
CA SER A 193 -27.19 13.13 -15.08
C SER A 193 -25.81 13.82 -15.05
N SER A 194 -25.38 14.35 -13.91
CA SER A 194 -24.03 14.91 -13.75
C SER A 194 -22.99 13.81 -13.54
N SER A 195 -21.79 14.02 -14.10
CA SER A 195 -20.61 13.19 -13.85
C SER A 195 -20.24 13.24 -12.37
N CYS A 196 -19.95 12.09 -11.77
CA CYS A 196 -19.56 12.00 -10.36
C CYS A 196 -18.23 12.73 -10.14
N PRO A 197 -18.19 13.78 -9.30
CA PRO A 197 -16.94 14.45 -8.96
C PRO A 197 -16.14 13.62 -7.97
N TYR A 198 -14.81 13.71 -8.05
CA TYR A 198 -13.92 13.16 -7.04
C TYR A 198 -12.88 14.19 -6.62
N GLU A 199 -12.36 14.01 -5.40
CA GLU A 199 -11.24 14.76 -4.87
C GLU A 199 -10.47 13.83 -3.94
N VAL A 200 -9.18 13.66 -4.19
CA VAL A 200 -8.27 12.88 -3.35
C VAL A 200 -7.15 13.80 -2.86
N LYS A 201 -6.84 13.71 -1.56
CA LYS A 201 -5.77 14.46 -0.90
C LYS A 201 -4.76 13.49 -0.34
N TYR A 202 -3.49 13.85 -0.45
CA TYR A 202 -2.38 13.07 0.05
C TYR A 202 -1.75 13.79 1.24
N VAL A 203 -1.09 13.04 2.12
CA VAL A 203 -0.46 13.56 3.35
C VAL A 203 0.61 14.62 3.03
N SER A 204 1.23 14.53 1.85
CA SER A 204 2.23 15.51 1.42
C SER A 204 1.62 16.90 1.19
N ALA A 205 2.41 17.93 1.50
CA ALA A 205 1.92 19.30 1.62
C ALA A 205 1.18 19.80 0.37
N ASN A 206 -0.13 20.04 0.54
CA ASN A 206 -1.05 20.54 -0.50
C ASN A 206 -1.09 19.65 -1.75
N THR A 207 -0.83 18.35 -1.64
CA THR A 207 -0.83 17.43 -2.77
C THR A 207 -2.18 16.74 -2.92
N GLY A 208 -2.73 16.75 -4.13
CA GLY A 208 -4.06 16.22 -4.40
C GLY A 208 -4.41 16.21 -5.87
N SER A 209 -5.44 15.44 -6.22
CA SER A 209 -6.00 15.30 -7.56
C SER A 209 -7.53 15.40 -7.49
N SER A 210 -8.14 16.11 -8.43
CA SER A 210 -9.60 16.27 -8.48
C SER A 210 -10.11 16.39 -9.91
N GLY A 211 -11.37 16.00 -10.10
CA GLY A 211 -12.02 15.97 -11.40
C GLY A 211 -13.30 15.14 -11.35
N VAL A 212 -13.49 14.28 -12.35
CA VAL A 212 -14.68 13.43 -12.47
C VAL A 212 -14.31 11.96 -12.63
N LEU A 213 -15.16 11.05 -12.14
CA LEU A 213 -15.00 9.63 -12.36
C LEU A 213 -15.43 9.25 -13.78
N VAL A 214 -14.65 8.34 -14.37
CA VAL A 214 -14.89 7.72 -15.68
C VAL A 214 -14.73 6.21 -15.56
N GLU A 215 -15.48 5.48 -16.38
CA GLU A 215 -15.32 4.03 -16.56
C GLU A 215 -14.64 3.80 -17.91
N ASP A 216 -13.59 2.99 -17.95
CA ASP A 216 -12.97 2.52 -19.19
C ASP A 216 -12.27 1.18 -18.96
N VAL A 217 -11.58 0.67 -19.98
CA VAL A 217 -10.90 -0.63 -19.95
C VAL A 217 -9.42 -0.46 -19.60
N LEU A 218 -8.97 -1.17 -18.58
CA LEU A 218 -7.56 -1.46 -18.30
C LEU A 218 -7.16 -2.76 -19.01
N HIS A 219 -6.04 -2.74 -19.73
CA HIS A 219 -5.54 -3.91 -20.46
C HIS A 219 -4.48 -4.66 -19.64
N LEU A 220 -4.71 -5.96 -19.49
CA LEU A 220 -3.94 -6.91 -18.69
C LEU A 220 -3.61 -8.15 -19.51
N VAL A 221 -2.75 -9.02 -18.99
CA VAL A 221 -2.49 -10.35 -19.54
C VAL A 221 -2.51 -11.41 -18.44
N ASP A 222 -3.02 -12.60 -18.79
CA ASP A 222 -3.00 -13.80 -17.94
C ASP A 222 -1.73 -14.63 -18.20
N GLY A 223 -1.05 -15.09 -17.14
CA GLY A 223 0.15 -15.91 -17.22
C GLY A 223 1.43 -15.14 -16.91
N GLY A 224 1.91 -15.29 -15.67
CA GLY A 224 2.99 -14.49 -15.08
C GLY A 224 4.24 -14.32 -15.95
N GLY A 225 4.63 -13.06 -16.15
CA GLY A 225 6.00 -12.60 -16.40
C GLY A 225 6.63 -12.87 -17.77
N GLY A 226 6.01 -13.61 -18.69
CA GLY A 226 6.68 -14.09 -19.90
C GLY A 226 5.88 -13.97 -21.20
N GLY A 227 5.56 -12.75 -21.64
CA GLY A 227 5.32 -12.35 -23.05
C GLY A 227 4.34 -13.15 -23.94
N GLY A 228 3.59 -14.11 -23.41
CA GLY A 228 2.71 -15.01 -24.17
C GLY A 228 1.32 -15.19 -23.55
N GLY A 229 0.96 -14.29 -22.63
CA GLY A 229 -0.29 -14.35 -21.89
C GLY A 229 -1.51 -14.00 -22.72
N LYS A 230 -2.69 -14.52 -22.33
CA LYS A 230 -3.95 -14.16 -22.98
C LYS A 230 -4.34 -12.73 -22.58
N ALA A 231 -4.65 -11.88 -23.57
CA ALA A 231 -5.15 -10.54 -23.30
C ALA A 231 -6.45 -10.57 -22.48
N VAL A 232 -6.49 -9.75 -21.43
CA VAL A 232 -7.61 -9.58 -20.51
C VAL A 232 -7.98 -8.10 -20.47
N GLN A 233 -9.26 -7.80 -20.69
CA GLN A 233 -9.81 -6.46 -20.56
C GLN A 233 -10.55 -6.34 -19.24
N ALA A 234 -10.16 -5.40 -18.40
CA ALA A 234 -10.76 -5.15 -17.11
C ALA A 234 -11.48 -3.80 -17.11
N PRO A 235 -12.83 -3.76 -17.07
CA PRO A 235 -13.56 -2.53 -16.83
C PRO A 235 -13.21 -1.99 -15.43
N ILE A 236 -12.78 -0.74 -15.38
CA ILE A 236 -12.39 -0.06 -14.15
C ILE A 236 -13.02 1.32 -14.09
N VAL A 237 -13.32 1.78 -12.87
CA VAL A 237 -13.67 3.18 -12.61
C VAL A 237 -12.43 3.88 -12.06
N PHE A 238 -12.09 5.02 -12.64
CA PHE A 238 -10.91 5.80 -12.26
C PHE A 238 -11.17 7.30 -12.40
N GLY A 239 -10.31 8.11 -11.80
CA GLY A 239 -10.39 9.57 -11.85
C GLY A 239 -9.81 10.14 -13.15
N CYS A 240 -10.60 10.94 -13.86
CA CYS A 240 -10.12 11.92 -14.84
C CYS A 240 -9.63 13.16 -14.08
N GLY A 241 -8.32 13.22 -13.81
CA GLY A 241 -7.66 14.26 -13.03
C GLY A 241 -7.49 15.56 -13.82
N GLN A 242 -8.47 16.45 -13.65
CA GLN A 242 -8.51 17.76 -14.30
C GLN A 242 -7.67 18.81 -13.56
N VAL A 243 -7.55 18.68 -12.23
CA VAL A 243 -6.83 19.63 -11.36
C VAL A 243 -5.93 18.86 -10.39
N GLN A 244 -4.65 19.18 -10.40
CA GLN A 244 -3.61 18.66 -9.52
C GLN A 244 -3.01 19.78 -8.68
N THR A 245 -2.53 19.44 -7.48
CA THR A 245 -1.89 20.38 -6.56
C THR A 245 -0.60 19.81 -5.96
N GLY A 246 0.20 20.67 -5.31
CA GLY A 246 1.33 20.23 -4.50
C GLY A 246 2.44 19.57 -5.32
N ALA A 247 2.89 18.40 -4.87
CA ALA A 247 3.98 17.65 -5.51
C ALA A 247 3.66 17.26 -6.96
N PHE A 248 2.39 16.99 -7.27
CA PHE A 248 1.99 16.59 -8.62
C PHE A 248 2.24 17.68 -9.66
N LEU A 249 2.07 18.96 -9.30
CA LEU A 249 2.40 20.09 -10.19
C LEU A 249 3.90 20.22 -10.48
N ARG A 250 4.75 19.60 -9.66
CA ARG A 250 6.21 19.64 -9.81
C ARG A 250 6.79 18.43 -10.54
N GLY A 251 5.98 17.40 -10.79
CA GLY A 251 6.39 16.24 -11.59
C GLY A 251 6.07 14.88 -10.97
N ALA A 252 5.68 14.82 -9.70
CA ALA A 252 5.29 13.56 -9.07
C ALA A 252 4.04 12.97 -9.76
N ALA A 253 4.01 11.65 -9.96
CA ALA A 253 2.86 10.97 -10.58
C ALA A 253 2.39 11.62 -11.89
N ALA A 254 3.33 12.09 -12.72
CA ALA A 254 3.06 12.85 -13.93
C ALA A 254 2.10 12.17 -14.91
N GLY A 255 2.20 10.84 -15.03
CA GLY A 255 1.34 10.00 -15.85
C GLY A 255 0.13 9.43 -15.10
N GLY A 256 -0.04 9.77 -13.82
CA GLY A 256 -1.10 9.26 -12.95
C GLY A 256 -0.57 8.49 -11.75
N LEU A 257 -1.51 8.05 -10.91
CA LEU A 257 -1.26 7.26 -9.71
C LEU A 257 -2.34 6.20 -9.57
N MET A 258 -1.93 4.95 -9.38
CA MET A 258 -2.80 3.80 -9.18
C MET A 258 -2.92 3.47 -7.70
N GLY A 259 -4.08 3.81 -7.12
CA GLY A 259 -4.47 3.37 -5.80
C GLY A 259 -4.69 1.85 -5.76
N LEU A 260 -4.06 1.21 -4.79
CA LEU A 260 -4.07 -0.24 -4.53
C LEU A 260 -4.71 -0.56 -3.16
N GLY A 261 -5.40 0.40 -2.56
CA GLY A 261 -6.06 0.31 -1.27
C GLY A 261 -7.22 -0.69 -1.20
N LEU A 262 -7.87 -0.71 -0.04
CA LEU A 262 -8.87 -1.72 0.32
C LEU A 262 -10.28 -1.39 -0.18
N ASP A 263 -10.57 -0.15 -0.59
CA ASP A 263 -11.91 0.28 -1.00
C ASP A 263 -12.30 -0.29 -2.37
N LYS A 264 -13.62 -0.32 -2.65
CA LYS A 264 -14.25 -0.92 -3.82
C LYS A 264 -13.84 -0.26 -5.13
N VAL A 265 -13.44 1.01 -5.10
CA VAL A 265 -12.99 1.75 -6.29
C VAL A 265 -11.58 1.35 -6.74
N SER A 266 -10.79 0.70 -5.86
CA SER A 266 -9.41 0.33 -6.18
C SER A 266 -9.31 -0.72 -7.28
N VAL A 267 -8.20 -0.70 -8.03
CA VAL A 267 -7.96 -1.67 -9.11
C VAL A 267 -8.00 -3.12 -8.58
N PRO A 268 -7.34 -3.48 -7.46
CA PRO A 268 -7.47 -4.82 -6.88
C PRO A 268 -8.93 -5.23 -6.61
N SER A 269 -9.78 -4.31 -6.12
CA SER A 269 -11.21 -4.56 -5.88
C SER A 269 -11.97 -4.83 -7.17
N ALA A 270 -11.74 -4.03 -8.21
CA ALA A 270 -12.39 -4.19 -9.50
C ALA A 270 -12.05 -5.55 -10.14
N LEU A 271 -10.77 -5.96 -10.09
CA LEU A 271 -10.32 -7.24 -10.62
C LEU A 271 -10.92 -8.43 -9.84
N ALA A 272 -10.90 -8.38 -8.51
CA ALA A 272 -11.41 -9.44 -7.67
C ALA A 272 -12.94 -9.60 -7.78
N SER A 273 -13.68 -8.48 -7.76
CA SER A 273 -15.15 -8.50 -7.86
C SER A 273 -15.65 -8.95 -9.24
N SER A 274 -14.91 -8.61 -10.30
CA SER A 274 -15.17 -9.09 -11.67
C SER A 274 -14.82 -10.57 -11.86
N GLY A 275 -14.14 -11.20 -10.91
CA GLY A 275 -13.70 -12.59 -10.99
C GLY A 275 -12.57 -12.80 -12.01
N LEU A 276 -11.81 -11.75 -12.35
CA LEU A 276 -10.70 -11.83 -13.29
C LEU A 276 -9.44 -12.44 -12.66
N VAL A 277 -9.35 -12.44 -11.33
CA VAL A 277 -8.27 -13.07 -10.55
C VAL A 277 -8.83 -14.17 -9.64
N ALA A 278 -8.05 -15.23 -9.38
CA ALA A 278 -8.47 -16.33 -8.50
C ALA A 278 -8.56 -15.95 -7.02
N SER A 279 -7.83 -14.91 -6.61
CA SER A 279 -7.77 -14.45 -5.22
C SER A 279 -7.87 -12.93 -5.17
N ASP A 280 -8.57 -12.43 -4.16
CA ASP A 280 -8.56 -11.01 -3.82
C ASP A 280 -7.26 -10.68 -3.08
N SER A 281 -6.19 -10.60 -3.84
CA SER A 281 -4.84 -10.38 -3.37
C SER A 281 -3.94 -9.84 -4.48
N PHE A 282 -2.80 -9.29 -4.13
CA PHE A 282 -1.74 -8.95 -5.06
C PHE A 282 -0.39 -8.99 -4.34
N SER A 283 0.70 -9.09 -5.10
CA SER A 283 2.05 -9.05 -4.58
C SER A 283 2.88 -7.97 -5.26
N MET A 284 3.87 -7.45 -4.52
CA MET A 284 4.86 -6.52 -5.02
C MET A 284 6.26 -6.98 -4.59
N CYS A 285 7.25 -6.77 -5.45
CA CYS A 285 8.65 -7.01 -5.12
C CYS A 285 9.49 -5.83 -5.58
N PHE A 286 10.37 -5.31 -4.73
CA PHE A 286 11.28 -4.22 -5.09
C PHE A 286 12.73 -4.64 -4.87
N SER A 287 13.57 -4.39 -5.86
CA SER A 287 15.02 -4.57 -5.81
C SER A 287 15.71 -3.24 -5.50
N ARG A 288 16.95 -3.32 -5.04
CA ARG A 288 17.76 -2.19 -4.55
C ARG A 288 18.11 -1.19 -5.64
N ASP A 289 18.23 -1.67 -6.86
CA ASP A 289 18.54 -0.92 -8.08
C ASP A 289 17.29 -0.39 -8.79
N GLY A 290 16.11 -0.50 -8.14
CA GLY A 290 14.87 0.06 -8.64
C GLY A 290 14.11 -0.82 -9.61
N VAL A 291 14.57 -2.05 -9.85
CA VAL A 291 13.77 -3.06 -10.55
C VAL A 291 12.68 -3.56 -9.61
N GLY A 292 11.44 -3.62 -10.06
CA GLY A 292 10.37 -4.19 -9.27
C GLY A 292 9.39 -5.05 -10.07
N ARG A 293 8.44 -5.65 -9.35
CA ARG A 293 7.38 -6.50 -9.89
C ARG A 293 6.05 -6.21 -9.20
N ILE A 294 4.94 -6.37 -9.93
CA ILE A 294 3.58 -6.40 -9.37
C ILE A 294 2.73 -7.48 -10.06
N ASN A 295 2.04 -8.30 -9.26
CA ASN A 295 1.17 -9.36 -9.77
C ASN A 295 -0.19 -9.35 -9.04
N PHE A 296 -1.28 -9.27 -9.79
CA PHE A 296 -2.64 -9.35 -9.23
C PHE A 296 -3.11 -10.79 -9.15
N GLY A 297 -3.86 -11.14 -8.10
CA GLY A 297 -4.31 -12.49 -7.83
C GLY A 297 -3.27 -13.39 -7.14
N ASP A 298 -2.04 -12.91 -6.96
CA ASP A 298 -1.00 -13.63 -6.23
C ASP A 298 -1.30 -13.61 -4.72
N ALA A 299 -1.45 -14.80 -4.12
CA ALA A 299 -1.72 -14.99 -2.69
C ALA A 299 -0.47 -15.37 -1.90
N GLY A 300 0.69 -15.38 -2.55
CA GLY A 300 1.96 -15.75 -1.96
C GLY A 300 2.13 -17.26 -1.80
N SER A 301 3.24 -17.63 -1.17
CA SER A 301 3.57 -19.02 -0.87
C SER A 301 2.88 -19.47 0.44
N PRO A 302 2.54 -20.76 0.59
CA PRO A 302 1.96 -21.28 1.84
C PRO A 302 2.88 -21.15 3.07
N ASP A 303 4.17 -20.99 2.84
CA ASP A 303 5.26 -20.93 3.80
C ASP A 303 5.82 -19.51 4.01
N GLN A 304 5.17 -18.48 3.46
CA GLN A 304 5.52 -17.09 3.74
C GLN A 304 5.25 -16.73 5.21
N ALA A 305 6.00 -15.77 5.73
CA ALA A 305 5.63 -15.13 7.00
C ALA A 305 4.41 -14.25 6.78
N GLU A 306 3.50 -14.18 7.75
CA GLU A 306 2.30 -13.34 7.64
C GLU A 306 1.92 -12.71 8.97
N THR A 307 1.21 -11.58 8.90
CA THR A 307 0.54 -10.95 10.04
C THR A 307 -0.88 -10.55 9.66
N PRO A 308 -1.85 -10.60 10.58
CA PRO A 308 -3.17 -10.01 10.36
C PRO A 308 -3.08 -8.52 10.06
N LEU A 309 -3.88 -8.06 9.10
CA LEU A 309 -4.20 -6.65 8.92
C LEU A 309 -5.18 -6.21 10.01
N ILE A 310 -4.97 -5.02 10.54
CA ILE A 310 -5.92 -4.41 11.48
C ILE A 310 -7.18 -4.05 10.70
N ALA A 311 -8.33 -4.55 11.16
CA ALA A 311 -9.60 -4.22 10.53
C ALA A 311 -9.88 -2.72 10.70
N ALA A 312 -10.31 -2.08 9.62
CA ALA A 312 -10.83 -0.72 9.70
C ALA A 312 -12.02 -0.70 10.67
N GLY A 313 -11.92 0.12 11.73
CA GLY A 313 -13.08 0.46 12.56
C GLY A 313 -14.06 1.33 11.77
N SER A 314 -15.28 1.54 12.28
CA SER A 314 -16.30 2.37 11.62
C SER A 314 -15.91 3.86 11.43
N LEU A 315 -14.78 4.28 11.99
CA LEU A 315 -14.26 5.65 11.99
C LEU A 315 -12.84 5.78 11.44
N GLN A 316 -12.21 4.68 10.99
CA GLN A 316 -10.84 4.72 10.47
C GLN A 316 -10.81 4.39 8.98
N PRO A 317 -9.99 5.10 8.17
CA PRO A 317 -9.77 4.74 6.77
C PRO A 317 -9.21 3.32 6.65
N SER A 318 -9.58 2.62 5.58
CA SER A 318 -9.14 1.25 5.33
C SER A 318 -7.75 1.20 4.69
N TYR A 319 -6.71 1.36 5.51
CA TYR A 319 -5.32 1.16 5.11
C TYR A 319 -4.82 -0.27 5.39
N TYR A 320 -3.68 -0.63 4.80
CA TYR A 320 -2.95 -1.86 5.12
C TYR A 320 -2.18 -1.72 6.43
N ASN A 321 -2.91 -1.71 7.54
CA ASN A 321 -2.36 -1.53 8.88
C ASN A 321 -1.87 -2.85 9.48
N ILE A 322 -0.68 -2.86 10.05
CA ILE A 322 -0.13 -3.97 10.84
C ILE A 322 0.23 -3.52 12.25
N SER A 323 0.18 -4.44 13.22
CA SER A 323 0.64 -4.17 14.59
C SER A 323 2.05 -4.69 14.81
N VAL A 324 2.95 -3.79 15.20
CA VAL A 324 4.31 -4.11 15.64
C VAL A 324 4.33 -4.22 17.17
N GLY A 325 5.02 -5.22 17.72
CA GLY A 325 5.17 -5.45 19.16
C GLY A 325 6.62 -5.40 19.67
N ALA A 326 7.60 -5.55 18.79
CA ALA A 326 8.99 -5.35 19.12
C ALA A 326 9.83 -4.95 17.90
N ILE A 327 10.98 -4.34 18.16
CA ILE A 327 11.95 -3.98 17.14
C ILE A 327 13.35 -4.43 17.55
N THR A 328 14.16 -4.83 16.58
CA THR A 328 15.48 -5.42 16.83
C THR A 328 16.55 -4.82 15.91
N VAL A 329 17.72 -4.51 16.48
CA VAL A 329 18.95 -4.14 15.77
C VAL A 329 20.10 -5.03 16.26
N ASP A 330 20.66 -5.86 15.38
CA ASP A 330 21.53 -6.99 15.70
C ASP A 330 20.93 -7.86 16.84
N SER A 331 21.59 -7.87 18.01
CA SER A 331 21.18 -8.61 19.21
C SER A 331 20.39 -7.77 20.21
N LYS A 332 20.15 -6.48 19.92
CA LYS A 332 19.43 -5.58 20.82
C LYS A 332 17.97 -5.52 20.39
N ALA A 333 17.06 -5.90 21.28
CA ALA A 333 15.63 -5.83 21.05
C ALA A 333 14.96 -4.87 22.04
N MET A 334 13.88 -4.23 21.61
CA MET A 334 12.99 -3.42 22.45
C MET A 334 11.55 -3.81 22.16
N ALA A 335 10.81 -4.17 23.21
CA ALA A 335 9.35 -4.27 23.13
C ALA A 335 8.77 -2.86 22.96
N VAL A 336 7.99 -2.67 21.90
CA VAL A 336 7.33 -1.40 21.57
C VAL A 336 6.11 -1.70 20.75
N GLU A 337 4.99 -1.08 21.11
CA GLU A 337 3.73 -1.30 20.41
C GLU A 337 3.36 -0.07 19.59
N PHE A 338 3.17 -0.28 18.29
CA PHE A 338 2.62 0.74 17.39
C PHE A 338 1.91 0.09 16.21
N THR A 339 0.99 0.83 15.61
CA THR A 339 0.38 0.49 14.32
C THR A 339 1.18 1.14 13.22
N ALA A 340 1.40 0.41 12.12
CA ALA A 340 2.01 0.97 10.93
C ALA A 340 1.19 0.71 9.67
N VAL A 341 1.02 1.75 8.85
CA VAL A 341 0.52 1.64 7.48
C VAL A 341 1.65 1.09 6.60
N VAL A 342 1.38 0.07 5.79
CA VAL A 342 2.32 -0.42 4.76
C VAL A 342 1.99 0.23 3.43
N ASP A 343 2.86 1.15 3.00
CA ASP A 343 2.57 2.11 1.95
C ASP A 343 3.65 2.15 0.86
N SER A 344 3.31 1.64 -0.34
CA SER A 344 4.16 1.80 -1.52
C SER A 344 4.05 3.21 -2.14
N GLY A 345 3.09 4.05 -1.76
CA GLY A 345 2.99 5.45 -2.15
C GLY A 345 3.99 6.36 -1.46
N THR A 346 4.79 5.83 -0.54
CA THR A 346 5.88 6.56 0.13
C THR A 346 7.21 5.82 0.02
N SER A 347 8.26 6.58 -0.28
CA SER A 347 9.60 6.02 -0.51
C SER A 347 10.30 5.61 0.78
N PHE A 348 10.01 6.32 1.87
CA PHE A 348 10.74 6.20 3.14
C PHE A 348 9.81 5.80 4.26
N THR A 349 10.42 5.23 5.31
CA THR A 349 9.71 4.80 6.50
C THR A 349 9.66 5.95 7.51
N TYR A 350 8.48 6.23 8.05
CA TYR A 350 8.21 7.29 9.01
C TYR A 350 7.86 6.66 10.36
N LEU A 351 8.61 7.02 11.41
CA LEU A 351 8.43 6.46 12.75
C LEU A 351 8.44 7.57 13.80
N ASP A 352 7.68 7.35 14.87
CA ASP A 352 7.71 8.15 16.08
C ASP A 352 8.56 7.51 17.18
N ASP A 353 8.83 8.29 18.23
CA ASP A 353 9.47 7.78 19.44
C ASP A 353 8.52 6.87 20.23
N PRO A 354 9.03 5.79 20.85
CA PRO A 354 10.45 5.47 21.01
C PRO A 354 11.07 4.66 19.85
N ALA A 355 10.28 4.20 18.87
CA ALA A 355 10.73 3.30 17.82
C ALA A 355 11.80 3.95 16.92
N TYR A 356 11.58 5.20 16.50
CA TYR A 356 12.53 5.99 15.73
C TYR A 356 13.89 6.04 16.42
N THR A 357 13.94 6.61 17.63
CA THR A 357 15.19 6.79 18.38
C THR A 357 15.90 5.46 18.60
N PHE A 358 15.19 4.38 18.92
CA PHE A 358 15.83 3.08 19.16
C PHE A 358 16.48 2.52 17.89
N LEU A 359 15.79 2.51 16.74
CA LEU A 359 16.35 1.98 15.50
C LEU A 359 17.55 2.80 15.03
N THR A 360 17.40 4.12 14.98
CA THR A 360 18.40 4.99 14.37
C THR A 360 19.67 5.07 15.21
N THR A 361 19.56 5.20 16.54
CA THR A 361 20.73 5.26 17.42
C THR A 361 21.47 3.93 17.51
N ASN A 362 20.76 2.79 17.56
CA ASN A 362 21.41 1.49 17.59
C ASN A 362 22.05 1.15 16.25
N PHE A 363 21.41 1.50 15.11
CA PHE A 363 22.04 1.41 13.80
C PHE A 363 23.34 2.23 13.75
N ASN A 364 23.26 3.51 14.14
CA ASN A 364 24.41 4.42 14.14
C ASN A 364 25.58 3.90 15.00
N SER A 365 25.28 3.31 16.17
CA SER A 365 26.31 2.72 17.05
C SER A 365 27.09 1.54 16.44
N ARG A 366 26.60 0.99 15.33
CA ARG A 366 27.19 -0.16 14.63
C ARG A 366 27.87 0.22 13.32
N VAL A 367 27.68 1.44 12.83
CA VAL A 367 28.31 1.96 11.61
C VAL A 367 29.73 2.45 11.93
N SER A 368 30.67 2.17 11.03
CA SER A 368 32.08 2.50 11.20
C SER A 368 32.55 3.66 10.32
N GLU A 369 31.74 3.99 9.31
CA GLU A 369 31.93 5.09 8.39
C GLU A 369 31.73 6.43 9.10
N ALA A 370 32.45 7.45 8.64
CA ALA A 370 32.36 8.78 9.24
C ALA A 370 30.99 9.39 8.95
N SER A 371 30.36 9.95 9.98
CA SER A 371 29.13 10.74 9.81
C SER A 371 29.39 11.90 8.86
N GLU A 372 28.44 12.18 7.99
CA GLU A 372 28.51 13.24 6.99
C GLU A 372 27.14 13.92 6.86
N THR A 373 27.12 15.16 6.41
CA THR A 373 25.88 15.86 6.09
C THR A 373 25.82 16.11 4.60
N TYR A 374 24.77 15.59 3.96
CA TYR A 374 24.51 15.82 2.54
C TYR A 374 23.43 16.90 2.38
N GLY A 375 23.66 17.83 1.46
CA GLY A 375 22.66 18.84 1.09
C GLY A 375 21.67 18.34 0.04
N SER A 376 20.73 19.23 -0.33
CA SER A 376 19.75 19.14 -1.41
C SER A 376 19.12 17.75 -1.63
N GLY A 377 18.10 17.43 -0.82
CA GLY A 377 17.27 16.23 -0.93
C GLY A 377 17.50 15.18 0.17
N TYR A 378 18.62 15.28 0.89
CA TYR A 378 19.01 14.36 1.95
C TYR A 378 18.92 14.98 3.35
N GLU A 379 18.57 16.26 3.49
CA GLU A 379 18.52 16.97 4.78
C GLU A 379 17.45 16.40 5.74
N LYS A 380 16.52 15.61 5.20
CA LYS A 380 15.46 14.93 5.97
C LYS A 380 15.95 13.69 6.73
N PHE A 381 17.15 13.19 6.42
CA PHE A 381 17.72 12.02 7.09
C PHE A 381 18.70 12.47 8.16
N GLU A 382 18.50 12.01 9.41
CA GLU A 382 19.34 12.39 10.54
C GLU A 382 20.73 11.72 10.51
N PHE A 383 20.80 10.49 10.00
CA PHE A 383 22.03 9.68 10.02
C PHE A 383 22.52 9.38 8.61
N CYS A 384 23.59 10.05 8.20
CA CYS A 384 24.26 9.83 6.93
C CYS A 384 25.76 9.63 7.12
N TYR A 385 26.37 8.88 6.19
CA TYR A 385 27.75 8.41 6.31
C TYR A 385 28.49 8.53 4.98
N ARG A 386 29.75 8.96 5.06
CA ARG A 386 30.64 9.09 3.90
C ARG A 386 31.41 7.80 3.63
N LEU A 387 31.46 7.42 2.36
CA LEU A 387 32.32 6.34 1.89
C LEU A 387 33.76 6.82 1.72
N SER A 388 34.72 5.92 1.96
CA SER A 388 36.13 6.20 1.66
C SER A 388 36.34 6.30 0.14
N PRO A 389 37.34 7.04 -0.37
CA PRO A 389 37.65 7.05 -1.80
C PRO A 389 37.82 5.62 -2.36
N GLY A 390 37.07 5.28 -3.41
CA GLY A 390 37.08 3.95 -4.03
C GLY A 390 36.24 2.87 -3.32
N GLN A 391 35.63 3.18 -2.17
CA GLN A 391 34.70 2.28 -1.48
C GLN A 391 33.34 2.27 -2.18
N THR A 392 32.88 1.10 -2.60
CA THR A 392 31.60 0.91 -3.34
C THR A 392 30.53 0.15 -2.53
N SER A 393 30.87 -0.28 -1.32
CA SER A 393 30.02 -1.06 -0.42
C SER A 393 30.16 -0.58 1.01
N MET A 394 29.12 -0.80 1.82
CA MET A 394 29.18 -0.55 3.26
C MET A 394 30.10 -1.58 3.92
N LYS A 395 30.88 -1.16 4.91
CA LYS A 395 31.74 -2.07 5.69
C LYS A 395 30.90 -3.06 6.48
N ARG A 396 29.74 -2.64 6.96
CA ARG A 396 28.77 -3.47 7.66
C ARG A 396 27.37 -2.86 7.56
N LEU A 397 26.38 -3.72 7.29
CA LEU A 397 24.96 -3.38 7.46
C LEU A 397 24.42 -4.08 8.71
N PRO A 398 24.02 -3.35 9.76
CA PRO A 398 23.37 -3.94 10.95
C PRO A 398 22.10 -4.69 10.58
N ALA A 399 21.88 -5.86 11.17
CA ALA A 399 20.63 -6.61 10.94
C ALA A 399 19.47 -5.90 11.66
N MET A 400 18.39 -5.60 10.94
CA MET A 400 17.23 -4.89 11.50
C MET A 400 15.95 -5.66 11.21
N SER A 401 15.00 -5.64 12.14
CA SER A 401 13.68 -6.23 11.93
C SER A 401 12.61 -5.65 12.84
N LEU A 402 11.36 -5.79 12.40
CA LEU A 402 10.16 -5.56 13.20
C LEU A 402 9.55 -6.92 13.54
N THR A 403 9.16 -7.13 14.80
CA THR A 403 8.38 -8.30 15.21
C THR A 403 6.93 -7.88 15.36
N THR A 404 6.05 -8.48 14.57
CA THR A 404 4.60 -8.21 14.62
C THR A 404 3.98 -8.79 15.89
N LYS A 405 2.78 -8.34 16.29
CA LYS A 405 2.07 -8.91 17.45
C LYS A 405 1.77 -10.41 17.31
N GLY A 406 1.74 -10.94 16.08
CA GLY A 406 1.63 -12.38 15.81
C GLY A 406 2.94 -13.16 15.96
N GLY A 407 4.05 -12.50 16.31
CA GLY A 407 5.38 -13.11 16.45
C GLY A 407 6.15 -13.26 15.14
N ALA A 408 5.53 -12.99 13.99
CA ALA A 408 6.20 -13.02 12.70
C ALA A 408 7.21 -11.87 12.59
N VAL A 409 8.40 -12.19 12.09
CA VAL A 409 9.51 -11.24 11.92
C VAL A 409 9.46 -10.66 10.50
N PHE A 410 9.28 -9.34 10.42
CA PHE A 410 9.42 -8.55 9.20
C PHE A 410 10.88 -8.07 9.09
N PRO A 411 11.70 -8.66 8.20
CA PRO A 411 13.10 -8.29 8.07
C PRO A 411 13.23 -6.94 7.33
N ILE A 412 14.11 -6.07 7.82
CA ILE A 412 14.45 -4.82 7.14
C ILE A 412 15.76 -5.04 6.39
N THR A 413 15.65 -5.41 5.11
CA THR A 413 16.76 -5.88 4.27
C THR A 413 17.60 -4.77 3.65
N TRP A 414 17.04 -3.57 3.48
CA TRP A 414 17.72 -2.43 2.87
C TRP A 414 17.28 -1.09 3.47
N PRO A 415 17.64 -0.80 4.74
CA PRO A 415 17.17 0.41 5.44
C PRO A 415 17.82 1.71 4.97
N ILE A 416 18.68 1.70 3.94
CA ILE A 416 19.53 2.82 3.56
C ILE A 416 19.16 3.38 2.18
N ILE A 417 19.53 4.64 1.96
CA ILE A 417 19.43 5.33 0.67
C ILE A 417 20.84 5.70 0.22
N PRO A 418 21.32 5.24 -0.95
CA PRO A 418 22.63 5.61 -1.45
C PRO A 418 22.65 7.09 -1.84
N VAL A 419 23.74 7.76 -1.51
CA VAL A 419 24.02 9.13 -1.96
C VAL A 419 24.95 9.05 -3.15
N LEU A 420 24.46 9.45 -4.32
CA LEU A 420 25.18 9.37 -5.58
C LEU A 420 25.71 10.74 -6.00
N ALA A 421 26.91 10.77 -6.57
CA ALA A 421 27.47 11.95 -7.21
C ALA A 421 28.17 11.59 -8.52
N SER A 422 28.26 12.56 -9.43
CA SER A 422 29.01 12.47 -10.68
C SER A 422 30.25 13.36 -10.59
N THR A 423 31.38 12.85 -11.07
CA THR A 423 32.60 13.65 -11.27
C THR A 423 32.70 14.03 -12.75
N ASN A 424 32.78 15.32 -13.05
CA ASN A 424 32.96 15.87 -14.40
C ASN A 424 31.94 15.37 -15.45
N GLY A 425 30.68 15.14 -15.05
CA GLY A 425 29.64 14.63 -15.95
C GLY A 425 29.78 13.15 -16.32
N GLY A 426 30.65 12.40 -15.61
CA GLY A 426 30.77 10.95 -15.73
C GLY A 426 29.63 10.18 -15.04
N PRO A 427 29.69 8.84 -15.02
CA PRO A 427 28.69 8.01 -14.36
C PRO A 427 28.54 8.36 -12.87
N TYR A 428 27.30 8.32 -12.39
CA TYR A 428 27.02 8.46 -10.96
C TYR A 428 27.62 7.28 -10.19
N HIS A 429 28.32 7.60 -9.11
CA HIS A 429 28.89 6.63 -8.18
C HIS A 429 28.49 6.97 -6.75
N PRO A 430 28.39 5.98 -5.85
CA PRO A 430 28.07 6.23 -4.46
C PRO A 430 29.22 6.96 -3.77
N ILE A 431 28.90 8.07 -3.10
CA ILE A 431 29.81 8.83 -2.24
C ILE A 431 29.47 8.69 -0.75
N GLY A 432 28.32 8.09 -0.46
CA GLY A 432 27.75 7.97 0.87
C GLY A 432 26.45 7.19 0.88
N TYR A 433 25.85 7.11 2.05
CA TYR A 433 24.49 6.62 2.23
C TYR A 433 23.86 7.25 3.47
N CYS A 434 22.53 7.32 3.49
CA CYS A 434 21.74 7.77 4.63
C CYS A 434 20.85 6.64 5.13
N LEU A 435 20.56 6.60 6.43
CA LEU A 435 19.52 5.74 6.99
C LEU A 435 18.15 6.30 6.58
N GLY A 436 17.38 5.52 5.82
CA GLY A 436 16.10 5.92 5.22
C GLY A 436 14.91 5.90 6.18
N ILE A 437 15.11 6.33 7.43
CA ILE A 437 14.05 6.44 8.44
C ILE A 437 13.89 7.92 8.79
N ILE A 438 12.68 8.44 8.70
CA ILE A 438 12.35 9.83 8.99
C ILE A 438 11.50 9.87 10.25
N LYS A 439 11.79 10.84 11.13
CA LYS A 439 10.99 11.05 12.32
C LYS A 439 9.67 11.69 11.94
N THR A 440 8.53 11.11 12.33
CA THR A 440 7.23 11.75 12.16
C THR A 440 7.20 13.03 13.00
N SER A 441 6.57 14.09 12.47
CA SER A 441 6.45 15.35 13.20
C SER A 441 5.20 15.34 14.08
N ILE A 442 5.30 15.89 15.28
CA ILE A 442 4.25 15.98 16.32
C ILE A 442 2.93 16.61 15.83
N LEU A 443 2.92 17.27 14.66
CA LEU A 443 1.77 18.00 14.12
C LEU A 443 0.86 17.17 13.20
N SER A 444 1.24 15.95 12.85
CA SER A 444 0.39 15.02 12.09
C SER A 444 0.05 13.84 12.98
N THR A 445 -1.24 13.64 13.25
CA THR A 445 -1.81 12.50 14.00
C THR A 445 -1.68 11.16 13.26
N GLU A 446 -0.64 11.01 12.44
CA GLU A 446 -0.50 9.91 11.49
C GLU A 446 0.22 8.75 12.16
N ASP A 447 -0.36 7.55 12.01
CA ASP A 447 0.26 6.29 12.39
C ASP A 447 1.62 6.14 11.70
N ALA A 448 2.53 5.34 12.28
CA ALA A 448 3.80 5.02 11.65
C ALA A 448 3.60 4.52 10.20
N THR A 449 4.55 4.75 9.31
CA THR A 449 4.44 4.31 7.91
C THR A 449 5.66 3.50 7.52
N ILE A 450 5.44 2.27 7.06
CA ILE A 450 6.44 1.41 6.44
C ILE A 450 6.42 1.71 4.94
N GLY A 451 7.44 2.41 4.48
CA GLY A 451 7.59 2.77 3.07
C GLY A 451 8.26 1.70 2.23
N GLN A 452 8.43 1.98 0.94
CA GLN A 452 9.07 1.08 -0.02
C GLN A 452 10.46 0.60 0.43
N ASN A 453 11.26 1.46 1.07
CA ASN A 453 12.59 1.10 1.53
C ASN A 453 12.61 -0.11 2.48
N PHE A 454 11.55 -0.32 3.26
CA PHE A 454 11.43 -1.50 4.13
C PHE A 454 10.83 -2.71 3.40
N MET A 455 10.15 -2.50 2.27
CA MET A 455 9.65 -3.57 1.39
C MET A 455 10.75 -4.11 0.45
N THR A 456 11.80 -3.33 0.17
CA THR A 456 12.90 -3.69 -0.74
C THR A 456 13.64 -4.95 -0.32
N GLY A 457 13.71 -5.94 -1.22
CA GLY A 457 14.31 -7.26 -1.01
C GLY A 457 13.30 -8.33 -0.57
N LEU A 458 12.02 -7.97 -0.48
CA LEU A 458 10.92 -8.86 -0.15
C LEU A 458 9.91 -8.90 -1.28
N LYS A 459 9.26 -10.05 -1.45
CA LYS A 459 7.94 -10.10 -2.05
C LYS A 459 6.93 -9.87 -0.94
N VAL A 460 6.23 -8.75 -0.98
CA VAL A 460 5.18 -8.39 -0.02
C VAL A 460 3.82 -8.72 -0.67
N VAL A 461 2.99 -9.44 0.06
CA VAL A 461 1.71 -9.98 -0.41
C VAL A 461 0.58 -9.38 0.40
N PHE A 462 -0.34 -8.71 -0.29
CA PHE A 462 -1.54 -8.12 0.30
C PHE A 462 -2.71 -9.10 0.09
N ASP A 463 -2.89 -10.10 0.96
CA ASP A 463 -4.02 -11.05 0.89
C ASP A 463 -5.24 -10.44 1.56
N ARG A 464 -5.98 -9.66 0.79
CA ARG A 464 -7.17 -8.91 1.22
C ARG A 464 -8.32 -9.83 1.59
N ARG A 465 -8.41 -10.99 0.92
CA ARG A 465 -9.39 -12.05 1.22
C ARG A 465 -9.22 -12.60 2.63
N LYS A 466 -7.98 -12.93 3.03
CA LYS A 466 -7.68 -13.40 4.41
C LYS A 466 -7.50 -12.24 5.39
N SER A 467 -7.33 -11.03 4.88
CA SER A 467 -6.96 -9.84 5.65
C SER A 467 -5.63 -10.04 6.37
N VAL A 468 -4.61 -10.46 5.62
CA VAL A 468 -3.24 -10.63 6.11
C VAL A 468 -2.26 -9.94 5.16
N LEU A 469 -1.15 -9.46 5.72
CA LEU A 469 0.04 -9.08 4.98
C LEU A 469 1.04 -10.23 5.07
N GLY A 470 1.44 -10.78 3.93
CA GLY A 470 2.47 -11.81 3.81
C GLY A 470 3.79 -11.25 3.30
N TRP A 471 4.90 -11.89 3.63
CA TRP A 471 6.21 -11.57 3.03
C TRP A 471 7.17 -12.74 3.03
N GLU A 472 8.07 -12.73 2.05
CA GLU A 472 9.24 -13.61 2.00
C GLU A 472 10.39 -12.92 1.28
N LYS A 473 11.64 -13.32 1.58
CA LYS A 473 12.81 -12.87 0.82
C LYS A 473 12.73 -13.37 -0.61
N PHE A 474 12.88 -12.47 -1.57
CA PHE A 474 12.56 -12.77 -2.96
C PHE A 474 13.49 -12.03 -3.93
N ASP A 475 13.90 -12.73 -4.99
CA ASP A 475 14.70 -12.19 -6.08
C ASP A 475 13.75 -11.67 -7.17
N CYS A 476 13.52 -10.34 -7.19
CA CYS A 476 12.59 -9.72 -8.12
C CYS A 476 13.01 -9.88 -9.59
N TYR A 477 14.27 -10.19 -9.89
CA TYR A 477 14.74 -10.40 -11.26
C TYR A 477 14.30 -11.74 -11.81
N LYS A 478 14.53 -12.79 -11.02
CA LYS A 478 14.25 -14.18 -11.39
C LYS A 478 12.81 -14.58 -11.10
N ASP A 479 12.06 -13.71 -10.43
CA ASP A 479 10.73 -13.99 -9.91
C ASP A 479 10.72 -15.28 -9.05
N ALA A 480 11.73 -15.39 -8.17
CA ALA A 480 12.00 -16.62 -7.43
C ALA A 480 12.36 -16.36 -5.96
N LYS A 481 12.00 -17.30 -5.09
CA LYS A 481 12.33 -17.27 -3.67
C LYS A 481 13.85 -17.35 -3.47
N MET A 482 14.40 -16.51 -2.60
CA MET A 482 15.82 -16.59 -2.23
C MET A 482 16.04 -17.69 -1.20
N GLN A 483 17.14 -18.44 -1.32
CA GLN A 483 17.52 -19.41 -0.30
C GLN A 483 18.00 -18.72 0.98
N GLU A 484 17.66 -19.31 2.14
CA GLU A 484 18.18 -18.85 3.43
C GLU A 484 19.69 -19.13 3.54
N GLY A 485 20.46 -18.15 4.02
CA GLY A 485 21.89 -18.34 4.34
C GLY A 485 22.89 -17.38 3.67
N GLY A 486 22.44 -16.41 2.87
CA GLY A 486 23.32 -15.37 2.34
C GLY A 486 23.65 -14.29 3.39
N SER A 487 24.92 -13.86 3.45
CA SER A 487 25.29 -12.62 4.15
C SER A 487 24.51 -11.44 3.57
N PRO A 488 24.16 -10.40 4.37
CA PRO A 488 23.56 -9.19 3.84
C PRO A 488 24.49 -8.60 2.78
N ASP A 489 24.00 -8.46 1.54
CA ASP A 489 24.76 -7.77 0.52
C ASP A 489 24.89 -6.30 0.91
N THR A 490 26.11 -5.78 0.96
CA THR A 490 26.44 -4.41 1.36
C THR A 490 26.80 -3.51 0.17
N SER A 491 26.72 -4.02 -1.06
CA SER A 491 26.94 -3.27 -2.29
C SER A 491 25.91 -2.17 -2.45
N LEU A 492 26.35 -0.94 -2.68
CA LEU A 492 25.47 0.21 -2.91
C LEU A 492 25.06 0.36 -4.39
N GLY A 493 25.44 -0.61 -5.22
CA GLY A 493 25.17 -0.63 -6.66
C GLY A 493 25.99 0.40 -7.45
N SER A 494 26.14 0.13 -8.74
CA SER A 494 26.29 1.16 -9.79
C SER A 494 24.96 1.17 -10.55
N PRO A 495 24.55 2.29 -11.19
CA PRO A 495 23.38 2.26 -12.06
C PRO A 495 23.58 1.11 -13.06
N ALA A 496 22.68 0.14 -13.08
CA ALA A 496 22.71 -0.87 -14.13
C ALA A 496 22.55 -0.12 -15.45
N ALA A 497 23.57 -0.16 -16.30
CA ALA A 497 23.36 0.09 -17.72
C ALA A 497 22.25 -0.87 -18.12
N ALA A 498 21.15 -0.34 -18.66
CA ALA A 498 20.04 -1.12 -19.17
C ALA A 498 20.60 -2.34 -19.89
N ALA A 499 20.25 -3.53 -19.40
CA ALA A 499 20.63 -4.77 -20.05
C ALA A 499 20.21 -4.64 -21.51
N GLY A 500 21.20 -4.61 -22.41
CA GLY A 500 20.97 -4.49 -23.83
C GLY A 500 20.12 -5.66 -24.28
N ASP A 501 18.89 -5.37 -24.72
CA ASP A 501 18.08 -6.34 -25.40
C ASP A 501 18.75 -6.62 -26.75
N SER A 502 19.17 -7.87 -26.92
CA SER A 502 19.75 -8.37 -28.15
C SER A 502 18.63 -8.65 -29.15
N THR A 503 18.15 -7.62 -29.85
CA THR A 503 17.35 -7.79 -31.08
C THR A 503 18.18 -7.42 -32.31
N PRO A 504 18.35 -8.32 -33.30
CA PRO A 504 19.06 -8.01 -34.53
C PRO A 504 18.15 -7.19 -35.48
N GLY A 505 18.54 -5.93 -35.74
CA GLY A 505 17.94 -5.14 -36.81
C GLY A 505 18.02 -3.62 -36.59
N SER A 506 19.21 -3.03 -36.77
CA SER A 506 19.32 -1.57 -37.01
C SER A 506 18.75 -1.22 -38.39
N PRO A 507 18.21 0.01 -38.55
CA PRO A 507 19.08 1.08 -39.01
C PRO A 507 18.97 2.38 -38.21
N SER A 508 20.15 2.84 -37.76
CA SER A 508 20.62 4.24 -37.68
C SER A 508 19.66 5.35 -37.24
N GLY A 509 19.89 5.82 -36.01
CA GLY A 509 19.49 7.14 -35.52
C GLY A 509 20.03 7.35 -34.11
N ASP A 510 21.13 8.10 -33.98
CA ASP A 510 21.77 8.44 -32.71
C ASP A 510 20.82 9.24 -31.80
N TYR A 511 20.25 8.58 -30.80
CA TYR A 511 19.68 9.20 -29.60
C TYR A 511 19.87 8.26 -28.41
N ALA A 512 20.95 8.44 -27.66
CA ALA A 512 21.05 7.91 -26.30
C ALA A 512 20.32 8.88 -25.36
N PRO A 513 19.28 8.45 -24.61
CA PRO A 513 18.63 9.33 -23.66
C PRO A 513 19.55 9.51 -22.44
N SER A 514 20.23 10.65 -22.37
CA SER A 514 20.79 11.19 -21.13
C SER A 514 19.62 11.61 -20.25
N VAL A 515 19.35 10.86 -19.17
CA VAL A 515 18.35 11.22 -18.17
C VAL A 515 19.03 12.09 -17.10
N PRO A 516 18.68 13.39 -16.98
CA PRO A 516 19.23 14.26 -15.94
C PRO A 516 18.60 13.94 -14.58
N LEU A 517 19.39 14.03 -13.51
CA LEU A 517 18.87 14.07 -12.13
C LEU A 517 18.07 15.37 -11.88
N PRO A 518 17.21 15.42 -10.83
CA PRO A 518 16.13 16.42 -10.65
C PRO A 518 16.51 17.91 -10.57
N TRP A 519 17.78 18.30 -10.74
CA TRP A 519 18.22 19.69 -10.61
C TRP A 519 18.89 20.28 -11.85
N GLU A 520 19.01 19.52 -12.95
CA GLU A 520 19.50 20.08 -14.23
C GLU A 520 18.41 20.79 -15.05
N ASN A 521 17.53 21.56 -14.40
CA ASN A 521 16.76 22.60 -15.08
C ASN A 521 17.39 23.95 -14.78
N ASN A 522 18.50 24.22 -15.49
CA ASN A 522 19.09 25.55 -15.56
C ASN A 522 18.21 26.43 -16.47
N ALA A 523 17.03 26.81 -15.98
CA ALA A 523 16.23 27.85 -16.59
C ALA A 523 16.73 29.20 -16.09
N THR A 524 17.78 29.71 -16.74
CA THR A 524 18.01 31.14 -16.84
C THR A 524 16.75 31.80 -17.41
N ASN A 525 15.99 32.52 -16.57
CA ASN A 525 15.25 33.74 -16.92
C ASN A 525 14.50 34.34 -15.70
N GLY A 526 14.97 35.50 -15.25
CA GLY A 526 14.14 36.61 -14.75
C GLY A 526 13.58 36.54 -13.32
N PRO A 527 13.72 37.60 -12.49
CA PRO A 527 13.30 37.58 -11.09
C PRO A 527 11.81 37.92 -10.95
N TYR A 528 11.04 37.09 -10.22
CA TYR A 528 9.74 37.49 -9.69
C TYR A 528 9.83 37.75 -8.20
N TYR A 529 9.60 39.02 -7.86
CA TYR A 529 9.57 39.61 -6.52
C TYR A 529 8.54 38.94 -5.60
N TYR A 530 8.98 38.58 -4.38
CA TYR A 530 8.10 38.45 -3.21
C TYR A 530 8.10 39.80 -2.47
N PRO A 531 6.93 40.39 -2.11
CA PRO A 531 6.91 41.56 -1.24
C PRO A 531 6.98 41.08 0.22
N GLY A 532 7.92 41.64 0.97
CA GLY A 532 7.92 41.58 2.43
C GLY A 532 9.06 40.75 3.02
N ARG A 533 10.25 41.33 3.08
CA ARG A 533 11.12 41.32 4.27
C ARG A 533 12.23 42.35 4.10
N VAL A 534 12.34 43.23 5.09
CA VAL A 534 13.32 44.31 5.20
C VAL A 534 14.73 43.71 5.32
N PRO A 535 15.72 44.11 4.51
CA PRO A 535 17.07 43.53 4.58
C PRO A 535 17.86 44.11 5.77
N LEU A 536 18.36 43.24 6.64
CA LEU A 536 19.45 43.55 7.57
C LEU A 536 20.75 42.99 6.98
N THR A 537 21.58 43.87 6.43
CA THR A 537 22.92 43.54 5.92
C THR A 537 23.95 43.61 7.05
N TRP A 538 24.65 42.51 7.31
CA TRP A 538 25.94 42.53 8.04
C TRP A 538 27.08 42.60 7.01
N PRO A 539 27.96 43.62 7.05
CA PRO A 539 29.09 43.72 6.14
C PRO A 539 30.33 42.98 6.65
N ALA A 540 31.09 42.47 5.69
CA ALA A 540 32.37 41.79 5.84
C ALA A 540 33.47 42.69 6.45
N ARG A 541 34.40 42.04 7.16
CA ARG A 541 35.65 42.63 7.65
C ARG A 541 36.65 42.83 6.50
N SER A 542 37.13 44.06 6.33
CA SER A 542 38.53 44.35 6.01
C SER A 542 38.90 45.71 6.60
N GLY A 543 40.00 45.75 7.36
CA GLY A 543 40.33 46.86 8.24
C GLY A 543 40.91 48.10 7.58
N SER A 544 40.88 49.20 8.34
CA SER A 544 41.97 50.16 8.59
C SER A 544 41.39 51.55 8.91
N GLY A 545 41.97 52.22 9.91
CA GLY A 545 42.04 53.68 9.95
C GLY A 545 40.90 54.46 10.62
N SER A 546 41.15 54.82 11.89
CA SER A 546 40.97 56.17 12.48
C SER A 546 39.63 56.91 12.40
N GLY A 547 39.16 57.38 13.57
CA GLY A 547 38.54 58.71 13.68
C GLY A 547 37.21 58.82 14.41
N SER A 548 37.29 59.10 15.72
CA SER A 548 36.44 60.03 16.50
C SER A 548 34.92 60.18 16.23
N GLY A 549 34.12 59.88 17.28
CA GLY A 549 33.44 60.95 18.01
C GLY A 549 31.91 61.09 17.91
N SER A 550 31.23 60.82 19.06
CA SER A 550 30.00 61.48 19.57
C SER A 550 28.68 61.20 18.81
N SER A 551 27.45 61.22 19.34
CA SER A 551 26.80 61.51 20.63
C SER A 551 25.29 61.28 20.30
N SER A 552 24.55 60.37 20.94
CA SER A 552 23.70 60.56 22.15
C SER A 552 22.19 60.45 21.87
N ARG A 553 21.53 59.59 22.68
CA ARG A 553 20.20 59.72 23.35
C ARG A 553 18.94 59.91 22.46
N VAL A 554 17.74 59.39 22.73
CA VAL A 554 16.83 59.27 23.90
C VAL A 554 15.73 58.25 23.45
N SER A 555 15.32 57.18 24.13
CA SER A 555 14.57 56.95 25.40
C SER A 555 13.04 57.23 25.41
N PHE A 556 12.27 56.13 25.48
CA PHE A 556 11.10 55.80 26.34
C PHE A 556 9.66 56.34 26.16
N GLY A 557 8.73 55.38 26.38
CA GLY A 557 7.35 55.51 26.91
C GLY A 557 6.30 54.96 25.95
N GLY A 558 5.31 54.10 26.27
CA GLY A 558 4.78 53.43 27.47
C GLY A 558 3.55 52.60 27.00
N LEU A 559 3.32 51.37 27.49
CA LEU A 559 2.39 50.96 28.57
C LEU A 559 0.93 50.59 28.16
N LEU A 560 0.63 49.29 28.35
CA LEU A 560 -0.48 48.66 29.11
C LEU A 560 -1.85 48.23 28.49
N SER A 561 -2.18 46.95 28.81
CA SER A 561 -3.47 46.31 29.19
C SER A 561 -4.48 45.77 28.15
N LEU A 562 -4.76 44.44 28.19
CA LEU A 562 -5.98 43.81 28.78
C LEU A 562 -6.05 42.27 28.59
N ILE A 563 -6.57 41.58 29.61
CA ILE A 563 -6.87 40.13 29.73
C ILE A 563 -8.40 39.95 29.70
N LEU A 564 -8.94 38.89 29.07
CA LEU A 564 -10.15 38.18 29.58
C LEU A 564 -10.37 36.78 28.95
N LEU A 565 -10.74 35.82 29.83
CA LEU A 565 -11.21 34.44 29.63
C LEU A 565 -12.49 34.33 28.77
N HIS A 566 -12.83 33.12 28.28
CA HIS A 566 -14.17 32.44 28.26
C HIS A 566 -13.97 30.96 27.78
N VAL A 567 -13.93 29.94 28.65
CA VAL A 567 -14.99 28.98 29.09
C VAL A 567 -15.75 28.26 27.95
N LEU A 568 -15.52 26.93 27.87
CA LEU A 568 -16.21 25.94 27.04
C LEU A 568 -17.35 25.30 27.84
N VAL A 569 -18.55 25.25 27.25
CA VAL A 569 -19.71 24.48 27.75
C VAL A 569 -19.88 23.26 26.86
N VAL A 570 -19.82 22.07 27.46
CA VAL A 570 -20.15 20.79 26.82
C VAL A 570 -21.56 20.40 27.26
N THR A 571 -22.49 20.29 26.32
CA THR A 571 -23.80 19.66 26.53
C THR A 571 -23.84 18.30 25.84
N SER A 572 -23.94 17.25 26.64
CA SER A 572 -24.29 15.89 26.25
C SER A 572 -25.76 15.83 25.81
N VAL A 573 -26.04 15.22 24.66
CA VAL A 573 -27.39 14.76 24.31
C VAL A 573 -27.31 13.29 23.92
N THR A 574 -27.99 12.47 24.73
CA THR A 574 -28.29 11.06 24.50
C THR A 574 -29.47 10.93 23.54
N TRP A 575 -29.35 10.06 22.53
CA TRP A 575 -30.43 9.20 22.02
C TRP A 575 -29.83 7.90 21.51
#